data_AF-A0A852DXW6-F1
#
_entry.id   AF-A0A852DXW6-F1
#
_cell.length_a   1.000
_cell.length_b   1.000
_cell.length_c   1.000
_cell.angle_alpha   90.00
_cell.angle_beta   90.00
_cell.angle_gamma   90.00
#
_symmetry.space_group_name_H-M   'P 1'
#
loop_
_entity.id
_entity.type
_entity.pdbx_description
1 polymer ?
#
loop_
_entity_poly.entity_id
_entity_poly.type
_entity_poly.pdbx_seq_one_letter_code
_entity_poly.pdbx_strand_id
1 'polypeptide(L)'
;DSTDDHTLLWLLNHIRLGIPELIVQVRHHRHTRVYAFFVTATYESLLRGADEMGLRKPVKAEFGGGMRGFSCEEDYIYENIENELGFFSSQERQSIIRYWLENLRAKQGESLHNIHFLEGQPIIPELAARGVIQQLFPLHEQRILKRLMKSWVQAVCEAQPLDDICDYFGVKIAMYFAWLGFYTSAMVYPAVFGSILYTFTDSDQTSQDISCVVFAIFNVVWATLFLEEWKRRGAEFAYKWGTLDTPAESLEEPRPQFRGVKRISPVTSAEEFYYPPWKRLLFQSLVSLPVCLACLTLVFLLMLGCFQLQ
;
A
#
# COMPACT_ATOMS: atom_id res chain seq x y z
N ASP A 1 -0.57 25.73 -18.14
CA ASP A 1 0.64 26.56 -17.96
C ASP A 1 0.45 27.93 -17.31
N SER A 2 -0.72 28.20 -16.72
CA SER A 2 -0.84 29.15 -15.60
C SER A 2 -1.90 28.60 -14.66
N THR A 3 -1.49 28.05 -13.51
CA THR A 3 -2.46 27.71 -12.46
C THR A 3 -3.14 29.00 -12.07
N ASP A 4 -4.46 29.09 -12.25
CA ASP A 4 -5.21 30.29 -11.92
C ASP A 4 -5.12 30.55 -10.41
N ASP A 5 -4.81 31.78 -10.02
CA ASP A 5 -4.69 32.17 -8.61
C ASP A 5 -6.01 31.90 -7.87
N HIS A 6 -7.14 31.97 -8.57
CA HIS A 6 -8.44 31.56 -8.06
C HIS A 6 -8.46 30.08 -7.62
N THR A 7 -7.93 29.18 -8.44
CA THR A 7 -7.85 27.73 -8.11
C THR A 7 -6.98 27.48 -6.89
N LEU A 8 -5.85 28.20 -6.81
CA LEU A 8 -4.91 28.09 -5.69
C LEU A 8 -5.56 28.54 -4.37
N LEU A 9 -6.18 29.72 -4.38
CA LEU A 9 -6.83 30.29 -3.21
C LEU A 9 -8.07 29.48 -2.79
N TRP A 10 -8.83 28.98 -3.77
CA TRP A 10 -9.96 28.10 -3.51
C TRP A 10 -9.52 26.84 -2.76
N LEU A 11 -8.48 26.15 -3.25
CA LEU A 11 -7.97 24.93 -2.61
C LEU A 11 -7.36 25.22 -1.23
N LEU A 12 -6.58 26.29 -1.11
CA LEU A 12 -5.99 26.70 0.17
C LEU A 12 -7.07 26.99 1.22
N ASN A 13 -8.16 27.66 0.82
CA ASN A 13 -9.27 27.96 1.71
C ASN A 13 -10.00 26.68 2.14
N HIS A 14 -10.22 25.74 1.24
CA HIS A 14 -10.85 24.46 1.58
C HIS A 14 -10.00 23.61 2.52
N ILE A 15 -8.68 23.57 2.32
CA ILE A 15 -7.80 22.84 3.24
C ILE A 15 -7.80 23.51 4.63
N ARG A 16 -7.70 24.85 4.70
CA ARG A 16 -7.67 25.57 5.99
C ARG A 16 -8.98 25.54 6.76
N LEU A 17 -10.12 25.62 6.07
CA LEU A 17 -11.44 25.58 6.70
C LEU A 17 -11.93 24.16 6.94
N GLY A 18 -11.54 23.22 6.09
CA GLY A 18 -11.96 21.82 6.20
C GLY A 18 -11.11 21.01 7.18
N ILE A 19 -9.84 21.36 7.34
CA ILE A 19 -8.88 20.64 8.20
C ILE A 19 -8.04 21.67 8.99
N PRO A 20 -8.59 22.25 10.06
CA PRO A 20 -7.88 23.27 10.85
C PRO A 20 -6.60 22.74 11.52
N GLU A 21 -6.46 21.42 11.67
CA GLU A 21 -5.30 20.72 12.23
C GLU A 21 -4.04 20.84 11.34
N LEU A 22 -4.20 21.13 10.06
CA LEU A 22 -3.11 21.18 9.09
C LEU A 22 -2.50 22.58 8.97
N ILE A 23 -1.18 22.63 9.09
CA ILE A 23 -0.35 23.79 8.78
C ILE A 23 0.08 23.69 7.32
N VAL A 24 -0.38 24.64 6.51
CA VAL A 24 -0.13 24.68 5.06
C VAL A 24 0.73 25.88 4.68
N GLN A 25 1.86 25.60 4.01
CA GLN A 25 2.72 26.60 3.39
C GLN A 25 2.73 26.44 1.88
N VAL A 26 2.41 27.51 1.15
CA VAL A 26 2.44 27.51 -0.32
C VAL A 26 3.75 28.13 -0.79
N ARG A 27 4.44 27.48 -1.72
CA ARG A 27 5.64 28.03 -2.38
C ARG A 27 5.50 27.96 -3.89
N HIS A 28 5.92 29.02 -4.57
CA HIS A 28 5.98 29.06 -6.03
C HIS A 28 7.38 28.65 -6.50
N HIS A 29 7.46 27.61 -7.32
CA HIS A 29 8.72 27.18 -7.92
C HIS A 29 8.98 27.94 -9.23
N ARG A 30 9.97 28.83 -9.21
CA ARG A 30 10.30 29.71 -10.35
C ARG A 30 10.63 28.95 -11.65
N HIS A 31 11.27 27.78 -11.54
CA HIS A 31 11.71 27.00 -12.70
C HIS A 31 10.59 26.19 -13.36
N THR A 32 9.73 25.55 -12.56
CA THR A 32 8.63 24.72 -13.06
C THR A 32 7.34 25.51 -13.25
N ARG A 33 7.24 26.73 -12.70
CA ARG A 33 6.02 27.56 -12.65
C ARG A 33 4.84 26.85 -11.99
N VAL A 34 5.14 25.94 -11.07
CA VAL A 34 4.15 25.18 -10.29
C VAL A 34 4.13 25.70 -8.86
N TYR A 35 2.93 25.79 -8.29
CA TYR A 35 2.73 26.01 -6.86
C TYR A 35 2.78 24.67 -6.12
N ALA A 36 3.61 24.60 -5.08
CA ALA A 36 3.71 23.45 -4.20
C ALA A 36 3.13 23.78 -2.83
N PHE A 37 2.32 22.86 -2.31
CA PHE A 37 1.76 22.90 -0.97
C PHE A 37 2.61 22.02 -0.06
N PHE A 38 3.25 22.63 0.94
CA PHE A 38 3.93 21.92 2.01
C PHE A 38 2.97 21.84 3.19
N VAL A 39 2.60 20.63 3.57
CA VAL A 39 1.60 20.35 4.59
C VAL A 39 2.26 19.63 5.76
N THR A 40 2.00 20.10 6.96
CA THR A 40 2.47 19.50 8.23
C THR A 40 1.40 19.68 9.30
N ALA A 41 1.55 19.02 10.44
CA ALA A 41 0.67 19.19 11.61
C ALA A 41 1.50 19.28 12.90
N THR A 42 0.89 19.77 13.97
CA THR A 42 1.48 19.72 15.31
C THR A 42 1.35 18.32 15.90
N TYR A 43 2.11 18.02 16.97
CA TYR A 43 2.03 16.72 17.64
C TYR A 43 0.62 16.44 18.18
N GLU A 44 -0.01 17.41 18.84
CA GLU A 44 -1.38 17.30 19.36
C GLU A 44 -2.40 17.02 18.26
N SER A 45 -2.28 17.69 17.11
CA SER A 45 -3.13 17.42 15.96
C SER A 45 -2.93 16.00 15.44
N LEU A 46 -1.67 15.54 15.35
CA LEU A 46 -1.36 14.18 14.90
C LEU A 46 -1.95 13.12 15.85
N LEU A 47 -2.00 13.37 17.17
CA LEU A 47 -2.67 12.47 18.11
C LEU A 47 -4.16 12.32 17.77
N ARG A 48 -4.86 13.43 17.52
CA ARG A 48 -6.27 13.39 17.09
C ARG A 48 -6.45 12.63 15.78
N GLY A 49 -5.59 12.89 14.80
CA GLY A 49 -5.63 12.19 13.52
C GLY A 49 -5.34 10.69 13.64
N ALA A 50 -4.49 10.29 14.60
CA ALA A 50 -4.23 8.89 14.89
C ALA A 50 -5.45 8.18 15.50
N ASP A 51 -6.20 8.86 16.36
CA ASP A 51 -7.46 8.38 16.95
C ASP A 51 -8.56 8.26 15.87
N GLU A 52 -8.74 9.30 15.06
CA GLU A 52 -9.69 9.31 13.93
C GLU A 52 -9.41 8.22 12.90
N MET A 53 -8.14 7.93 12.62
CA MET A 53 -7.72 6.87 11.71
C MET A 53 -7.79 5.48 12.37
N GLY A 54 -7.94 5.40 13.70
CA GLY A 54 -7.90 4.15 14.46
C GLY A 54 -6.52 3.46 14.39
N LEU A 55 -5.44 4.23 14.36
CA LEU A 55 -4.08 3.70 14.26
C LEU A 55 -3.77 2.81 15.48
N ARG A 56 -3.17 1.64 15.27
CA ARG A 56 -2.80 0.77 16.39
C ARG A 56 -1.42 1.12 16.96
N LYS A 57 -1.33 1.20 18.29
CA LYS A 57 -0.11 1.48 19.04
C LYS A 57 0.16 0.43 20.12
N PRO A 58 1.44 0.20 20.46
CA PRO A 58 1.80 -0.69 21.56
C PRO A 58 1.38 -0.08 22.90
N VAL A 59 0.77 -0.91 23.73
CA VAL A 59 0.34 -0.57 25.09
C VAL A 59 1.43 -1.00 26.07
N LYS A 60 1.66 -0.21 27.12
CA LYS A 60 2.62 -0.54 28.18
C LYS A 60 2.27 -1.88 28.82
N ALA A 61 3.30 -2.64 29.20
CA ALA A 61 3.13 -3.96 29.83
C ALA A 61 2.24 -3.95 31.09
N GLU A 62 2.22 -2.85 31.85
CA GLU A 62 1.40 -2.69 33.05
C GLU A 62 -0.12 -2.67 32.77
N PHE A 63 -0.52 -2.32 31.55
CA PHE A 63 -1.93 -2.26 31.11
C PHE A 63 -2.32 -3.47 30.23
N GLY A 64 -1.54 -4.55 30.25
CA GLY A 64 -1.83 -5.79 29.52
C GLY A 64 -1.00 -5.99 28.24
N GLY A 65 -0.23 -4.98 27.81
CA GLY A 65 0.64 -5.07 26.64
C GLY A 65 -0.09 -5.24 25.31
N GLY A 66 0.66 -5.56 24.25
CA GLY A 66 0.12 -5.81 22.92
C GLY A 66 -0.24 -4.53 22.14
N MET A 67 -1.01 -4.69 21.07
CA MET A 67 -1.41 -3.59 20.17
C MET A 67 -2.88 -3.24 20.38
N ARG A 68 -3.20 -1.96 20.60
CA ARG A 68 -4.57 -1.45 20.73
C ARG A 68 -4.78 -0.25 19.81
N GLY A 69 -6.01 -0.05 19.34
CA GLY A 69 -6.37 1.15 18.60
C GLY A 69 -6.17 2.38 19.48
N PHE A 70 -5.38 3.33 18.98
CA PHE A 70 -5.02 4.55 19.67
C PHE A 70 -6.26 5.36 20.01
N SER A 71 -6.30 5.92 21.22
CA SER A 71 -7.38 6.80 21.66
C SER A 71 -6.78 7.94 22.46
N CYS A 72 -7.21 9.16 22.16
CA CYS A 72 -6.77 10.36 22.87
C CYS A 72 -7.28 10.40 24.32
N GLU A 73 -8.37 9.70 24.66
CA GLU A 73 -8.93 9.68 26.02
C GLU A 73 -8.08 8.83 26.98
N GLU A 74 -7.43 7.78 26.46
CA GLU A 74 -6.61 6.84 27.22
C GLU A 74 -5.13 6.88 26.77
N ASP A 75 -4.59 8.05 26.45
CA ASP A 75 -3.25 8.19 25.86
C ASP A 75 -2.10 7.68 26.75
N TYR A 76 -2.26 7.76 28.08
CA TYR A 76 -1.28 7.34 29.08
C TYR A 76 -0.95 5.84 29.06
N ILE A 77 -1.78 5.00 28.42
CA ILE A 77 -1.56 3.55 28.32
C ILE A 77 -0.51 3.19 27.26
N TYR A 78 -0.23 4.08 26.30
CA TYR A 78 0.64 3.77 25.16
C TYR A 78 2.12 3.97 25.49
N GLU A 79 2.96 3.14 24.89
CA GLU A 79 4.41 3.24 25.05
C GLU A 79 4.96 4.49 24.37
N ASN A 80 5.91 5.17 25.02
CA ASN A 80 6.64 6.33 24.49
C ASN A 80 5.78 7.54 24.07
N ILE A 81 4.55 7.67 24.59
CA ILE A 81 3.65 8.80 24.30
C ILE A 81 4.26 10.18 24.64
N GLU A 82 5.15 10.23 25.64
CA GLU A 82 5.86 11.45 26.05
C GLU A 82 6.91 11.92 25.03
N ASN A 83 7.38 11.03 24.16
CA ASN A 83 8.40 11.35 23.16
C ASN A 83 7.76 11.80 21.85
N GLU A 84 7.51 13.10 21.72
CA GLU A 84 6.90 13.70 20.52
C GLU A 84 7.63 13.34 19.21
N LEU A 85 8.95 13.19 19.28
CA LEU A 85 9.79 12.90 18.12
C LEU A 85 9.75 11.42 17.72
N GLY A 86 9.56 10.52 18.68
CA GLY A 86 9.66 9.07 18.49
C GLY A 86 8.33 8.32 18.52
N PHE A 87 7.26 8.90 19.06
CA PHE A 87 5.96 8.23 19.19
C PHE A 87 5.34 7.90 17.82
N PHE A 88 5.39 8.86 16.90
CA PHE A 88 4.98 8.66 15.51
C PHE A 88 6.18 8.48 14.59
N SER A 89 6.17 7.40 13.82
CA SER A 89 7.12 7.20 12.74
C SER A 89 6.93 8.24 11.63
N SER A 90 7.95 8.44 10.80
CA SER A 90 7.87 9.35 9.64
C SER A 90 6.72 8.96 8.71
N GLN A 91 6.49 7.65 8.53
CA GLN A 91 5.42 7.12 7.69
C GLN A 91 4.04 7.32 8.30
N GLU A 92 3.87 7.13 9.61
CA GLU A 92 2.59 7.33 10.29
C GLU A 92 2.15 8.79 10.23
N ARG A 93 3.08 9.74 10.49
CA ARG A 93 2.81 11.17 10.36
C ARG A 93 2.30 11.53 8.96
N GLN A 94 2.97 10.99 7.94
CA GLN A 94 2.59 11.21 6.54
C GLN A 94 1.25 10.55 6.20
N SER A 95 0.95 9.42 6.81
CA SER A 95 -0.31 8.68 6.59
C SER A 95 -1.49 9.38 7.23
N ILE A 96 -1.33 9.97 8.41
CA ILE A 96 -2.35 10.80 9.07
C ILE A 96 -2.66 12.05 8.22
N ILE A 97 -1.61 12.74 7.75
CA ILE A 97 -1.80 13.90 6.84
C ILE A 97 -2.50 13.49 5.55
N ARG A 98 -2.10 12.36 4.97
CA ARG A 98 -2.74 11.81 3.78
C ARG A 98 -4.21 11.48 4.05
N TYR A 99 -4.52 10.85 5.17
CA TYR A 99 -5.87 10.49 5.59
C TYR A 99 -6.77 11.73 5.63
N TRP A 100 -6.34 12.81 6.27
CA TRP A 100 -7.13 14.05 6.27
C TRP A 100 -7.30 14.66 4.88
N LEU A 101 -6.25 14.69 4.06
CA LEU A 101 -6.33 15.23 2.70
C LEU A 101 -7.27 14.40 1.82
N GLU A 102 -7.25 13.08 1.93
CA GLU A 102 -8.17 12.18 1.23
C GLU A 102 -9.59 12.29 1.80
N ASN A 103 -9.72 12.60 3.09
CA ASN A 103 -10.98 12.81 3.79
C ASN A 103 -11.56 14.22 3.71
N LEU A 104 -10.94 15.13 2.96
CA LEU A 104 -11.52 16.43 2.66
C LEU A 104 -12.72 16.27 1.71
N ARG A 105 -13.94 16.43 2.26
CA ARG A 105 -15.20 16.22 1.55
C ARG A 105 -15.79 17.52 1.00
N ALA A 106 -16.37 17.44 -0.19
CA ALA A 106 -17.08 18.55 -0.80
C ALA A 106 -18.45 18.80 -0.15
N LYS A 107 -18.79 20.07 0.10
CA LYS A 107 -20.11 20.49 0.59
C LYS A 107 -21.11 20.62 -0.58
N GLN A 108 -22.39 20.76 -0.24
CA GLN A 108 -23.46 20.90 -1.23
C GLN A 108 -23.23 22.10 -2.16
N GLY A 109 -23.29 21.84 -3.47
CA GLY A 109 -23.18 22.87 -4.51
C GLY A 109 -21.76 23.34 -4.80
N GLU A 110 -20.74 22.71 -4.21
CA GLU A 110 -19.35 23.08 -4.49
C GLU A 110 -18.97 22.77 -5.94
N SER A 111 -18.32 23.75 -6.56
CA SER A 111 -17.77 23.62 -7.90
C SER A 111 -16.46 24.37 -8.03
N LEU A 112 -15.57 23.81 -8.84
CA LEU A 112 -14.33 24.44 -9.26
C LEU A 112 -14.34 24.49 -10.79
N HIS A 113 -14.56 25.67 -11.36
CA HIS A 113 -14.71 25.85 -12.81
C HIS A 113 -15.79 24.92 -13.39
N ASN A 114 -15.42 23.99 -14.27
CA ASN A 114 -16.33 23.00 -14.89
C ASN A 114 -16.44 21.68 -14.08
N ILE A 115 -15.91 21.66 -12.86
CA ILE A 115 -15.90 20.50 -11.98
C ILE A 115 -17.01 20.68 -10.96
N HIS A 116 -18.07 19.89 -11.07
CA HIS A 116 -19.12 19.80 -10.06
C HIS A 116 -18.86 18.57 -9.19
N PHE A 117 -18.77 18.78 -7.88
CA PHE A 117 -18.60 17.72 -6.90
C PHE A 117 -19.97 17.20 -6.44
N LEU A 118 -20.04 15.91 -6.10
CA LEU A 118 -21.16 15.38 -5.33
C LEU A 118 -20.99 15.77 -3.85
N GLU A 119 -22.11 15.87 -3.13
CA GLU A 119 -22.06 16.02 -1.68
C GLU A 119 -21.33 14.83 -1.05
N GLY A 120 -20.34 15.10 -0.21
CA GLY A 120 -19.54 14.04 0.40
C GLY A 120 -18.52 13.39 -0.54
N GLN A 121 -18.25 13.96 -1.72
CA GLN A 121 -17.17 13.45 -2.58
C GLN A 121 -15.79 13.93 -2.08
N PRO A 122 -14.74 13.08 -2.09
CA PRO A 122 -13.39 13.49 -1.75
C PRO A 122 -12.82 14.49 -2.78
N ILE A 123 -12.40 15.68 -2.33
CA ILE A 123 -11.95 16.78 -3.19
C ILE A 123 -10.59 16.46 -3.82
N ILE A 124 -9.59 16.16 -2.99
CA ILE A 124 -8.18 15.98 -3.42
C ILE A 124 -8.04 14.87 -4.47
N PRO A 125 -8.62 13.67 -4.29
CA PRO A 125 -8.49 12.60 -5.27
C PRO A 125 -9.20 12.90 -6.60
N GLU A 126 -10.34 13.59 -6.59
CA GLU A 126 -11.04 14.00 -7.82
C GLU A 126 -10.25 15.09 -8.57
N LEU A 127 -9.64 16.05 -7.87
CA LEU A 127 -8.75 17.05 -8.46
C LEU A 127 -7.50 16.43 -9.07
N ALA A 128 -6.93 15.40 -8.43
CA ALA A 128 -5.82 14.62 -8.97
C ALA A 128 -6.25 13.83 -10.23
N ALA A 129 -7.43 13.19 -10.19
CA ALA A 129 -7.96 12.44 -11.33
C ALA A 129 -8.23 13.32 -12.56
N ARG A 130 -8.58 14.60 -12.36
CA ARG A 130 -8.78 15.59 -13.43
C ARG A 130 -7.51 16.32 -13.85
N GLY A 131 -6.36 16.03 -13.23
CA GLY A 131 -5.08 16.64 -13.56
C GLY A 131 -4.91 18.08 -13.08
N VAL A 132 -5.78 18.58 -12.18
CA VAL A 132 -5.61 19.88 -11.53
C VAL A 132 -4.46 19.81 -10.53
N ILE A 133 -4.43 18.73 -9.73
CA ILE A 133 -3.29 18.38 -8.89
C ILE A 133 -2.42 17.40 -9.68
N GLN A 134 -1.16 17.77 -9.93
CA GLN A 134 -0.24 16.91 -10.69
C GLN A 134 0.15 15.67 -9.91
N GLN A 135 0.63 15.85 -8.67
CA GLN A 135 1.14 14.78 -7.81
C GLN A 135 0.99 15.13 -6.33
N LEU A 136 0.79 14.10 -5.50
CA LEU A 136 0.83 14.16 -4.04
C LEU A 136 1.80 13.07 -3.57
N PHE A 137 2.90 13.45 -2.94
CA PHE A 137 3.92 12.51 -2.48
C PHE A 137 4.49 12.92 -1.12
N PRO A 138 4.84 11.93 -0.26
CA PRO A 138 5.55 12.19 0.98
C PRO A 138 7.01 12.60 0.74
N LEU A 139 7.60 13.30 1.71
CA LEU A 139 9.01 13.68 1.68
C LEU A 139 9.88 12.64 2.40
N HIS A 140 11.02 12.29 1.81
CA HIS A 140 11.97 11.37 2.43
C HIS A 140 12.79 12.02 3.54
N GLU A 141 12.83 11.37 4.70
CA GLU A 141 13.78 11.71 5.75
C GLU A 141 15.15 11.06 5.50
N GLN A 142 16.10 11.87 5.03
CA GLN A 142 17.40 11.42 4.55
C GLN A 142 18.27 10.75 5.64
N ARG A 143 18.07 11.10 6.91
CA ARG A 143 18.84 10.54 8.03
C ARG A 143 18.49 9.06 8.25
N ILE A 144 17.19 8.76 8.34
CA ILE A 144 16.69 7.39 8.53
C ILE A 144 17.01 6.53 7.31
N LEU A 145 16.83 7.08 6.11
CA LEU A 145 17.14 6.37 4.86
C LEU A 145 18.61 5.94 4.78
N LYS A 146 19.55 6.82 5.15
CA LYS A 146 20.98 6.50 5.20
C LYS A 146 21.31 5.41 6.23
N ARG A 147 20.64 5.44 7.40
CA ARG A 147 20.79 4.40 8.42
C ARG A 147 20.29 3.05 7.89
N LEU A 148 19.10 3.03 7.31
CA LEU A 148 18.48 1.84 6.75
C LEU A 148 19.32 1.26 5.59
N MET A 149 19.86 2.11 4.71
CA MET A 149 20.76 1.67 3.65
C MET A 149 22.00 0.93 4.19
N LYS A 150 22.54 1.37 5.33
CA LYS A 150 23.70 0.72 5.96
C LYS A 150 23.33 -0.60 6.65
N SER A 151 22.23 -0.63 7.41
CA SER A 151 21.83 -1.82 8.19
C SER A 151 21.11 -2.89 7.38
N TRP A 152 20.53 -2.54 6.23
CA TRP A 152 19.74 -3.47 5.43
C TRP A 152 20.38 -3.81 4.08
N VAL A 153 20.73 -2.80 3.27
CA VAL A 153 21.20 -3.03 1.89
C VAL A 153 22.68 -3.43 1.86
N GLN A 154 23.50 -2.80 2.70
CA GLN A 154 24.94 -3.08 2.77
C GLN A 154 25.28 -4.26 3.69
N ALA A 155 24.34 -4.67 4.54
CA ALA A 155 24.49 -5.80 5.45
C ALA A 155 24.22 -7.12 4.70
N VAL A 156 25.28 -7.79 4.27
CA VAL A 156 25.18 -9.06 3.55
C VAL A 156 25.03 -10.20 4.55
N CYS A 157 24.09 -11.11 4.32
CA CYS A 157 23.80 -12.28 5.16
C CYS A 157 23.33 -11.96 6.59
N GLU A 158 22.94 -10.73 6.88
CA GLU A 158 22.24 -10.39 8.13
C GLU A 158 20.73 -10.55 7.97
N ALA A 159 20.03 -10.75 9.09
CA ALA A 159 18.57 -10.77 9.10
C ALA A 159 18.04 -9.38 8.71
N GLN A 160 17.04 -9.35 7.84
CA GLN A 160 16.46 -8.08 7.38
C GLN A 160 15.76 -7.35 8.54
N PRO A 161 16.00 -6.05 8.76
CA PRO A 161 15.33 -5.27 9.79
C PRO A 161 13.90 -4.90 9.35
N LEU A 162 12.99 -5.87 9.38
CA LEU A 162 11.63 -5.73 8.85
C LEU A 162 10.81 -4.66 9.57
N ASP A 163 11.01 -4.47 10.87
CA ASP A 163 10.30 -3.45 11.64
C ASP A 163 10.74 -2.04 11.24
N ASP A 164 12.05 -1.81 11.06
CA ASP A 164 12.56 -0.52 10.58
C ASP A 164 12.07 -0.19 9.15
N ILE A 165 11.95 -1.21 8.30
CA ILE A 165 11.38 -1.08 6.95
C ILE A 165 9.89 -0.71 7.06
N CYS A 166 9.16 -1.35 7.97
CA CYS A 166 7.75 -1.06 8.23
C CYS A 166 7.55 0.37 8.74
N ASP A 167 8.35 0.81 9.72
CA ASP A 167 8.24 2.15 10.30
C ASP A 167 8.56 3.26 9.29
N TYR A 168 9.40 2.99 8.28
CA TYR A 168 9.79 3.99 7.29
C TYR A 168 8.95 3.96 6.00
N PHE A 169 8.63 2.78 5.49
CA PHE A 169 7.92 2.61 4.20
C PHE A 169 6.46 2.17 4.36
N GLY A 170 6.08 1.70 5.54
CA GLY A 170 4.75 1.19 5.85
C GLY A 170 4.61 -0.31 5.61
N VAL A 171 3.50 -0.85 6.12
CA VAL A 171 3.22 -2.29 6.20
C VAL A 171 3.25 -2.98 4.83
N LYS A 172 2.70 -2.34 3.79
CA LYS A 172 2.63 -2.95 2.44
C LYS A 172 4.01 -3.27 1.87
N ILE A 173 4.95 -2.34 2.02
CA ILE A 173 6.33 -2.50 1.51
C ILE A 173 7.10 -3.47 2.40
N ALA A 174 6.94 -3.38 3.72
CA ALA A 174 7.57 -4.31 4.65
C ALA A 174 7.11 -5.76 4.44
N MET A 175 5.82 -5.99 4.19
CA MET A 175 5.27 -7.32 3.90
C MET A 175 5.87 -7.91 2.61
N TYR A 176 6.08 -7.08 1.58
CA TYR A 176 6.76 -7.51 0.36
C TYR A 176 8.21 -7.96 0.64
N PHE A 177 8.97 -7.19 1.41
CA PHE A 177 10.34 -7.56 1.74
C PHE A 177 10.42 -8.76 2.68
N ALA A 178 9.49 -8.88 3.63
CA ALA A 178 9.35 -10.08 4.46
C ALA A 178 9.09 -11.32 3.61
N TRP A 179 8.20 -11.24 2.61
CA TRP A 179 7.94 -12.33 1.67
C TRP A 179 9.19 -12.65 0.84
N LEU A 180 9.89 -11.64 0.33
CA LEU A 180 11.10 -11.82 -0.47
C LEU A 180 12.22 -12.50 0.34
N GLY A 181 12.45 -12.07 1.58
CA GLY A 181 13.42 -12.69 2.49
C GLY A 181 13.04 -14.14 2.83
N PHE A 182 11.75 -14.40 3.07
CA PHE A 182 11.25 -15.75 3.31
C PHE A 182 11.42 -16.65 2.07
N TYR A 183 11.06 -16.15 0.88
CA TYR A 183 11.20 -16.88 -0.37
C TYR A 183 12.67 -17.22 -0.69
N THR A 184 13.57 -16.25 -0.56
CA THR A 184 15.00 -16.45 -0.84
C THR A 184 15.65 -17.44 0.13
N SER A 185 15.32 -17.38 1.42
CA SER A 185 15.80 -18.37 2.40
C SER A 185 15.20 -19.76 2.17
N ALA A 186 13.91 -19.86 1.82
CA ALA A 186 13.28 -21.14 1.51
C ALA A 186 13.77 -21.78 0.20
N MET A 187 14.20 -20.98 -0.79
CA MET A 187 14.81 -21.48 -2.03
C MET A 187 16.14 -22.20 -1.84
N VAL A 188 16.80 -22.01 -0.69
CA VAL A 188 18.03 -22.73 -0.36
C VAL A 188 17.77 -24.24 -0.26
N TYR A 189 16.61 -24.68 0.24
CA TYR A 189 16.33 -26.12 0.39
C TYR A 189 16.25 -26.85 -0.96
N PRO A 190 15.45 -26.42 -1.95
CA PRO A 190 15.45 -27.05 -3.27
C PRO A 190 16.77 -26.90 -4.00
N ALA A 191 17.47 -25.77 -3.84
CA ALA A 191 18.77 -25.55 -4.49
C ALA A 191 19.83 -26.56 -4.01
N VAL A 192 19.94 -26.76 -2.68
CA VAL A 192 20.88 -27.73 -2.11
C VAL A 192 20.48 -29.16 -2.45
N PHE A 193 19.20 -29.51 -2.27
CA PHE A 193 18.71 -30.87 -2.55
C PHE A 193 18.85 -31.23 -4.04
N GLY A 194 18.48 -30.31 -4.94
CA GLY A 194 18.63 -30.49 -6.38
C GLY A 194 20.09 -30.59 -6.81
N SER A 195 20.99 -29.79 -6.21
CA SER A 195 22.43 -29.88 -6.51
C SER A 195 23.02 -31.22 -6.09
N ILE A 196 22.61 -31.75 -4.93
CA ILE A 196 23.04 -33.06 -4.44
C ILE A 196 22.56 -34.15 -5.41
N LEU A 197 21.28 -34.17 -5.76
CA LEU A 197 20.74 -35.15 -6.71
C LEU A 197 21.46 -35.08 -8.06
N TYR A 198 21.69 -33.88 -8.59
CA TYR A 198 22.39 -33.68 -9.85
C TYR A 198 23.78 -34.34 -9.86
N THR A 199 24.55 -34.24 -8.78
CA THR A 199 25.88 -34.89 -8.70
C THR A 199 25.82 -36.42 -8.65
N PHE A 200 24.72 -37.02 -8.17
CA PHE A 200 24.55 -38.48 -8.08
C PHE A 200 23.88 -39.10 -9.32
N THR A 201 23.29 -38.29 -10.18
CA THR A 201 22.55 -38.73 -11.37
C THR A 201 23.46 -39.15 -12.55
N ASP A 202 24.77 -38.89 -12.47
CA ASP A 202 25.71 -39.02 -13.60
C ASP A 202 26.02 -40.47 -14.06
N SER A 203 25.61 -41.51 -13.32
CA SER A 203 26.09 -42.87 -13.58
C SER A 203 25.18 -43.79 -14.40
N ASP A 204 23.84 -43.65 -14.38
CA ASP A 204 22.92 -44.60 -15.03
C ASP A 204 21.53 -44.01 -15.36
N GLN A 205 20.89 -44.41 -16.47
CA GLN A 205 19.53 -43.99 -16.86
C GLN A 205 18.48 -44.27 -15.78
N THR A 206 18.60 -45.43 -15.11
CA THR A 206 17.72 -45.81 -13.99
C THR A 206 17.89 -44.91 -12.78
N SER A 207 19.12 -44.41 -12.52
CA SER A 207 19.39 -43.42 -11.48
C SER A 207 18.68 -42.09 -11.79
N GLN A 208 18.67 -41.66 -13.05
CA GLN A 208 17.99 -40.43 -13.47
C GLN A 208 16.48 -40.47 -13.22
N ASP A 209 15.83 -41.57 -13.61
CA ASP A 209 14.38 -41.72 -13.43
C ASP A 209 14.00 -41.72 -11.94
N ILE A 210 14.79 -42.42 -11.11
CA ILE A 210 14.58 -42.46 -9.65
C ILE A 210 14.81 -41.07 -9.04
N SER A 211 15.91 -40.39 -9.39
CA SER A 211 16.20 -39.02 -8.93
C SER A 211 15.09 -38.04 -9.31
N CYS A 212 14.52 -38.16 -10.51
CA CYS A 212 13.42 -37.31 -10.97
C CYS A 212 12.16 -37.49 -10.10
N VAL A 213 11.76 -38.74 -9.83
CA VAL A 213 10.59 -39.04 -8.99
C VAL A 213 10.81 -38.54 -7.56
N VAL A 214 11.99 -38.78 -6.98
CA VAL A 214 12.34 -38.30 -5.64
C VAL A 214 12.30 -36.77 -5.57
N PHE A 215 12.84 -36.08 -6.58
CA PHE A 215 12.81 -34.62 -6.66
C PHE A 215 11.39 -34.08 -6.82
N ALA A 216 10.55 -34.73 -7.61
CA ALA A 216 9.15 -34.33 -7.79
C ALA A 216 8.36 -34.42 -6.47
N ILE A 217 8.51 -35.54 -5.73
CA ILE A 217 7.86 -35.71 -4.41
C ILE A 217 8.36 -34.65 -3.43
N PHE A 218 9.68 -34.42 -3.39
CA PHE A 218 10.27 -33.36 -2.57
C PHE A 218 9.68 -31.98 -2.91
N ASN A 219 9.60 -31.61 -4.19
CA ASN A 219 9.06 -30.30 -4.59
C ASN A 219 7.60 -30.10 -4.19
N VAL A 220 6.76 -31.14 -4.31
CA VAL A 220 5.35 -31.06 -3.89
C VAL A 220 5.25 -30.86 -2.37
N VAL A 221 6.02 -31.62 -1.59
CA VAL A 221 6.04 -31.48 -0.12
C VAL A 221 6.61 -30.11 0.29
N TRP A 222 7.74 -29.72 -0.30
CA TRP A 222 8.37 -28.43 -0.03
C TRP A 222 7.45 -27.26 -0.39
N ALA A 223 6.79 -27.29 -1.55
CA ALA A 223 5.90 -26.21 -1.99
C ALA A 223 4.67 -26.07 -1.07
N THR A 224 4.10 -27.20 -0.62
CA THR A 224 2.97 -27.16 0.32
C THR A 224 3.40 -26.61 1.69
N LEU A 225 4.52 -27.07 2.24
CA LEU A 225 5.09 -26.54 3.49
C LEU A 225 5.43 -25.04 3.38
N PHE A 226 6.03 -24.62 2.27
CA PHE A 226 6.38 -23.23 2.00
C PHE A 226 5.16 -22.31 2.04
N LEU A 227 4.07 -22.70 1.38
CA LEU A 227 2.84 -21.90 1.35
C LEU A 227 2.16 -21.83 2.72
N GLU A 228 2.09 -22.94 3.46
CA GLU A 228 1.49 -22.95 4.80
C GLU A 228 2.33 -22.18 5.82
N GLU A 229 3.66 -22.29 5.74
CA GLU A 229 4.55 -21.52 6.61
C GLU A 229 4.48 -20.01 6.32
N TRP A 230 4.37 -19.62 5.05
CA TRP A 230 4.14 -18.22 4.69
C TRP A 230 2.80 -17.71 5.21
N LYS A 231 1.70 -18.47 5.09
CA LYS A 231 0.39 -18.05 5.64
C LYS A 231 0.50 -17.74 7.14
N ARG A 232 1.20 -18.59 7.89
CA ARG A 232 1.40 -18.40 9.33
C ARG A 232 2.27 -17.18 9.64
N ARG A 233 3.42 -17.03 8.98
CA ARG A 233 4.31 -15.86 9.16
C ARG A 233 3.65 -14.56 8.70
N GLY A 234 2.90 -14.59 7.60
CA GLY A 234 2.15 -13.44 7.10
C GLY A 234 1.11 -12.97 8.11
N ALA A 235 0.41 -13.90 8.77
CA ALA A 235 -0.53 -13.57 9.84
C ALA A 235 0.17 -13.00 11.09
N GLU A 236 1.33 -13.56 11.47
CA GLU A 236 2.16 -13.02 12.56
C GLU A 236 2.58 -11.57 12.29
N PHE A 237 3.09 -11.28 11.09
CA PHE A 237 3.47 -9.91 10.70
C PHE A 237 2.26 -8.98 10.62
N ALA A 238 1.12 -9.44 10.07
CA ALA A 238 -0.10 -8.66 10.00
C ALA A 238 -0.64 -8.31 11.40
N TYR A 239 -0.53 -9.24 12.36
CA TYR A 239 -0.88 -9.00 13.76
C TYR A 239 0.10 -8.00 14.41
N LYS A 240 1.41 -8.25 14.28
CA LYS A 240 2.47 -7.40 14.85
C LYS A 240 2.36 -5.95 14.37
N TRP A 241 2.08 -5.76 13.09
CA TRP A 241 1.93 -4.43 12.47
C TRP A 241 0.49 -3.90 12.51
N GLY A 242 -0.42 -4.57 13.22
CA GLY A 242 -1.78 -4.06 13.48
C GLY A 242 -2.71 -3.97 12.26
N THR A 243 -2.45 -4.70 11.19
CA THR A 243 -3.26 -4.69 9.95
C THR A 243 -4.19 -5.89 9.80
N LEU A 244 -4.13 -6.86 10.72
CA LEU A 244 -4.92 -8.09 10.67
C LEU A 244 -6.44 -7.84 10.66
N ASP A 245 -6.91 -6.87 11.44
CA ASP A 245 -8.35 -6.57 11.59
C ASP A 245 -8.78 -5.36 10.75
N THR A 246 -8.11 -5.09 9.62
CA THR A 246 -8.52 -3.99 8.74
C THR A 246 -9.97 -4.22 8.27
N PRO A 247 -10.82 -3.18 8.27
CA PRO A 247 -12.23 -3.32 7.89
C PRO A 247 -12.34 -3.92 6.49
N ALA A 248 -13.40 -4.68 6.26
CA ALA A 248 -13.61 -5.36 4.98
C ALA A 248 -13.54 -4.38 3.80
N GLU A 249 -12.95 -4.81 2.68
CA GLU A 249 -12.76 -4.04 1.43
C GLU A 249 -14.05 -3.35 0.94
N SER A 250 -15.23 -3.85 1.32
CA SER A 250 -16.54 -3.23 1.05
C SER A 250 -16.77 -1.86 1.72
N LEU A 251 -16.00 -1.52 2.76
CA LEU A 251 -16.04 -0.22 3.43
C LEU A 251 -15.00 0.75 2.85
N GLU A 252 -14.10 0.28 1.98
CA GLU A 252 -13.16 1.16 1.30
C GLU A 252 -13.88 2.04 0.27
N GLU A 253 -13.44 3.28 0.18
CA GLU A 253 -14.01 4.23 -0.76
C GLU A 253 -13.71 3.82 -2.21
N PRO A 254 -14.66 4.06 -3.13
CA PRO A 254 -14.42 3.76 -4.54
C PRO A 254 -13.26 4.61 -5.07
N ARG A 255 -12.43 3.99 -5.90
CA ARG A 255 -11.31 4.68 -6.57
C ARG A 255 -11.78 5.99 -7.23
N PRO A 256 -10.98 7.07 -7.23
CA PRO A 256 -11.40 8.40 -7.72
C PRO A 256 -11.82 8.42 -9.19
N GLN A 257 -11.22 7.55 -10.01
CA GLN A 257 -11.53 7.41 -11.43
C GLN A 257 -12.78 6.56 -11.70
N PHE A 258 -13.44 6.05 -10.66
CA PHE A 258 -14.65 5.29 -10.81
C PHE A 258 -15.79 6.18 -11.30
N ARG A 259 -16.41 5.77 -12.40
CA ARG A 259 -17.54 6.47 -13.01
C ARG A 259 -18.72 5.52 -13.10
N GLY A 260 -19.91 6.05 -12.83
CA GLY A 260 -21.14 5.27 -12.80
C GLY A 260 -22.38 6.15 -12.88
N VAL A 261 -23.53 5.53 -12.72
CA VAL A 261 -24.81 6.25 -12.59
C VAL A 261 -24.97 6.67 -11.14
N LYS A 262 -25.38 7.91 -10.88
CA LYS A 262 -25.66 8.39 -9.53
C LYS A 262 -26.83 7.60 -8.93
N ARG A 263 -26.66 7.09 -7.72
CA ARG A 263 -27.67 6.34 -6.98
C ARG A 263 -27.50 6.60 -5.49
N ILE A 264 -28.58 6.54 -4.72
CA ILE A 264 -28.50 6.50 -3.25
C ILE A 264 -28.12 5.08 -2.81
N SER A 265 -27.04 4.97 -2.05
CA SER A 265 -26.54 3.70 -1.53
C SER A 265 -27.58 3.04 -0.62
N PRO A 266 -27.91 1.75 -0.81
CA PRO A 266 -28.84 1.06 0.07
C PRO A 266 -28.29 0.81 1.48
N VAL A 267 -26.97 0.96 1.68
CA VAL A 267 -26.30 0.70 2.97
C VAL A 267 -26.02 2.01 3.70
N THR A 268 -25.36 2.97 3.05
CA THR A 268 -24.95 4.23 3.69
C THR A 268 -25.97 5.34 3.57
N SER A 269 -27.01 5.18 2.73
CA SER A 269 -27.98 6.23 2.37
C SER A 269 -27.35 7.50 1.76
N ALA A 270 -26.06 7.46 1.40
CA ALA A 270 -25.35 8.55 0.74
C ALA A 270 -25.44 8.43 -0.79
N GLU A 271 -25.26 9.55 -1.50
CA GLU A 271 -25.14 9.53 -2.96
C GLU A 271 -23.81 8.91 -3.39
N GLU A 272 -23.87 7.84 -4.20
CA GLU A 272 -22.70 7.14 -4.73
C GLU A 272 -22.80 6.95 -6.25
N PHE A 273 -21.65 6.75 -6.88
CA PHE A 273 -21.62 6.23 -8.24
C PHE A 273 -21.83 4.72 -8.20
N TYR A 274 -22.75 4.22 -9.02
CA TYR A 274 -23.03 2.79 -9.16
C TYR A 274 -22.75 2.30 -10.59
N TYR A 275 -22.07 1.17 -10.71
CA TYR A 275 -21.86 0.48 -11.99
C TYR A 275 -22.48 -0.92 -11.96
N PRO A 276 -23.45 -1.24 -12.85
CA PRO A 276 -24.13 -2.53 -12.83
C PRO A 276 -23.17 -3.73 -13.00
N PRO A 277 -23.28 -4.78 -12.17
CA PRO A 277 -22.35 -5.91 -12.19
C PRO A 277 -22.43 -6.72 -13.48
N TRP A 278 -23.61 -6.81 -14.11
CA TRP A 278 -23.77 -7.52 -15.39
C TRP A 278 -23.02 -6.85 -16.54
N LYS A 279 -22.95 -5.50 -16.56
CA LYS A 279 -22.14 -4.76 -17.53
C LYS A 279 -20.66 -5.00 -17.31
N ARG A 280 -20.24 -5.06 -16.04
CA ARG A 280 -18.85 -5.35 -15.66
C ARG A 280 -18.46 -6.75 -16.11
N LEU A 281 -19.32 -7.73 -15.87
CA LEU A 281 -19.12 -9.12 -16.30
C LEU A 281 -19.07 -9.22 -17.83
N LEU A 282 -19.99 -8.56 -18.54
CA LEU A 282 -20.00 -8.55 -20.00
C LEU A 282 -18.70 -7.96 -20.57
N PHE A 283 -18.22 -6.84 -20.01
CA PHE A 283 -16.95 -6.25 -20.41
C PHE A 283 -15.75 -7.18 -20.11
N GLN A 284 -15.71 -7.78 -18.92
CA GLN A 284 -14.67 -8.74 -18.55
C GLN A 284 -14.65 -9.96 -19.48
N SER A 285 -15.81 -10.52 -19.78
CA SER A 285 -15.94 -11.73 -20.60
C SER A 285 -15.79 -11.50 -22.10
N LEU A 286 -16.27 -10.37 -22.64
CA LEU A 286 -16.24 -10.10 -24.09
C LEU A 286 -15.04 -9.25 -24.53
N VAL A 287 -14.38 -8.54 -23.62
CA VAL A 287 -13.23 -7.67 -23.95
C VAL A 287 -11.97 -8.17 -23.26
N SER A 288 -11.94 -8.18 -21.92
CA SER A 288 -10.71 -8.52 -21.19
C SER A 288 -10.24 -9.95 -21.45
N LEU A 289 -11.14 -10.93 -21.38
CA LEU A 289 -10.79 -12.33 -21.58
C LEU A 289 -10.30 -12.62 -23.02
N PRO A 290 -10.99 -12.18 -24.10
CA PRO A 290 -10.49 -12.38 -25.46
C PRO A 290 -9.16 -11.67 -25.73
N VAL A 291 -8.95 -10.47 -25.18
CA VAL A 291 -7.66 -9.77 -25.28
C VAL A 291 -6.55 -10.55 -24.58
N CYS A 292 -6.80 -11.06 -23.37
CA CYS A 292 -5.85 -11.92 -22.66
C CYS A 292 -5.54 -13.19 -23.47
N LEU A 293 -6.55 -13.87 -24.03
CA LEU A 293 -6.36 -15.04 -24.88
C LEU A 293 -5.56 -14.71 -26.14
N ALA A 294 -5.85 -13.59 -26.80
CA ALA A 294 -5.10 -13.15 -27.98
C ALA A 294 -3.63 -12.86 -27.65
N CYS A 295 -3.35 -12.24 -26.49
CA CYS A 295 -1.97 -12.05 -26.04
C CYS A 295 -1.27 -13.38 -25.75
N LEU A 296 -1.96 -14.34 -25.12
CA LEU A 296 -1.41 -15.67 -24.83
C LEU A 296 -1.14 -16.46 -26.12
N THR A 297 -2.05 -16.42 -27.09
CA THR A 297 -1.85 -17.08 -28.39
C THR A 297 -0.72 -16.42 -29.17
N LEU A 298 -0.60 -15.09 -29.15
CA LEU A 298 0.51 -14.38 -29.78
C LEU A 298 1.86 -14.81 -29.19
N VAL A 299 1.99 -14.83 -27.86
CA VAL A 299 3.21 -15.29 -27.18
C VAL A 299 3.53 -16.74 -27.54
N PHE A 300 2.51 -17.60 -27.61
CA PHE A 300 2.67 -19.00 -28.01
C PHE A 300 3.16 -19.14 -29.46
N LEU A 301 2.60 -18.38 -30.40
CA LEU A 301 3.02 -18.38 -31.80
C LEU A 301 4.44 -17.84 -31.98
N LEU A 302 4.81 -16.79 -31.24
CA LEU A 302 6.17 -16.26 -31.23
C LEU A 302 7.16 -17.30 -30.72
N MET A 303 6.81 -18.01 -29.65
CA MET A 303 7.61 -19.12 -29.13
C MET A 303 7.79 -20.23 -30.17
N LEU A 304 6.74 -20.63 -30.88
CA LEU A 304 6.85 -21.61 -31.98
C LEU A 304 7.72 -21.10 -33.13
N GLY A 305 7.62 -19.81 -33.47
CA GLY A 305 8.47 -19.18 -34.47
C GLY A 305 9.95 -19.20 -34.07
N CYS A 306 10.26 -18.91 -32.80
CA CYS A 306 11.62 -19.04 -32.27
C CYS A 306 12.13 -20.47 -32.37
N PHE A 307 11.31 -21.48 -32.05
CA PHE A 307 11.70 -22.89 -32.18
C PHE A 307 11.93 -23.35 -33.62
N GLN A 308 11.26 -22.74 -34.60
CA GLN A 308 11.52 -23.04 -36.01
C GLN A 308 12.78 -22.35 -36.54
N LEU A 309 13.16 -21.22 -35.94
CA LEU A 309 14.37 -20.48 -36.29
C LEU A 309 15.65 -21.04 -35.66
N GLN A 310 15.52 -21.71 -34.51
CA GLN A 310 16.61 -22.34 -33.77
C GLN A 310 16.92 -23.74 -34.32
#